data_AF-T1CZF8-F1
#
_entry.id   AF-T1CZF8-F1
#
_cell.length_a   1.000
_cell.length_b   1.000
_cell.length_c   1.000
_cell.angle_alpha   90.00
_cell.angle_beta   90.00
_cell.angle_gamma   90.00
#
_symmetry.space_group_name_H-M   'P 1'
#
loop_
_entity.id
_entity.type
_entity.pdbx_description
1 polymer ?
#
loop_
_entity_poly.entity_id
_entity_poly.type
_entity_poly.pdbx_seq_one_letter_code
_entity_poly.pdbx_strand_id
1 'polypeptide(L)'
;ECNPTTHERQNQSLPQSLDALMLDPVAIEQLETGRDWIRYAASCLAGADLAYGQGSEDSLEEAERLVGAVLHWDPHWSDDLMRCRILPGERKAIAALIERRIRERRPLAYLVRESYFFGFAPLCG
;
A
#
# COMPACT_ATOMS: atom_id res chain seq x y z
N GLU A 1 -1.39 -49.83 -7.24
CA GLU A 1 -0.28 -49.00 -6.74
C GLU A 1 -0.23 -47.76 -7.61
N CYS A 2 -0.50 -46.59 -7.04
CA CYS A 2 -0.70 -45.35 -7.79
C CYS A 2 0.60 -44.55 -7.79
N ASN A 3 1.14 -44.28 -8.98
CA ASN A 3 2.34 -43.46 -9.17
C ASN A 3 1.88 -42.07 -9.66
N PRO A 4 2.11 -40.98 -8.91
CA PRO A 4 1.76 -39.65 -9.39
C PRO A 4 2.96 -39.03 -10.16
N THR A 5 2.93 -39.11 -11.48
CA THR A 5 3.84 -38.35 -12.35
C THR A 5 3.34 -36.92 -12.54
N THR A 6 4.14 -35.98 -12.03
CA THR A 6 4.53 -34.73 -12.68
C THR A 6 3.41 -33.88 -13.30
N HIS A 7 2.90 -32.95 -12.49
CA HIS A 7 2.64 -31.60 -12.99
C HIS A 7 3.39 -30.58 -12.13
N GLU A 8 4.72 -30.58 -12.31
CA GLU A 8 5.53 -29.37 -12.16
C GLU A 8 4.96 -28.33 -13.13
N ARG A 9 4.15 -27.40 -12.62
CA ARG A 9 3.80 -26.19 -13.33
C ARG A 9 4.33 -25.00 -12.56
N GLN A 10 5.53 -24.62 -12.97
CA GLN A 10 5.99 -23.25 -13.11
C GLN A 10 6.11 -22.48 -11.80
N ASN A 11 7.27 -22.70 -11.19
CA ASN A 11 8.02 -21.73 -10.42
C ASN A 11 8.20 -20.44 -11.28
N GLN A 12 7.16 -19.59 -11.33
CA GLN A 12 7.30 -18.18 -11.70
C GLN A 12 7.91 -17.49 -10.49
N SER A 13 9.23 -17.61 -10.35
CA SER A 13 9.99 -16.86 -9.37
C SER A 13 9.92 -15.37 -9.75
N LEU A 14 8.87 -14.70 -9.26
CA LEU A 14 8.86 -13.25 -9.09
C LEU A 14 10.19 -12.86 -8.44
N PRO A 15 10.83 -11.76 -8.90
CA PRO A 15 12.16 -11.40 -8.42
C PRO A 15 12.19 -11.40 -6.89
N GLN A 16 12.99 -12.29 -6.31
CA GLN A 16 13.06 -12.59 -4.88
C GLN A 16 13.70 -11.47 -4.04
N SER A 17 13.85 -10.26 -4.58
CA SER A 17 14.27 -9.08 -3.82
C SER A 17 13.15 -8.04 -3.88
N LEU A 18 12.12 -8.30 -3.08
CA LEU A 18 10.99 -7.43 -2.78
C LEU A 18 11.43 -5.98 -2.47
N ASP A 19 12.62 -5.83 -1.87
CA ASP A 19 13.27 -4.57 -1.53
C ASP A 19 13.51 -3.62 -2.72
N ALA A 20 13.72 -4.15 -3.93
CA ALA A 20 13.99 -3.32 -5.11
C ALA A 20 12.73 -2.74 -5.76
N LEU A 21 11.56 -3.34 -5.52
CA LEU A 21 10.26 -2.88 -6.07
C LEU A 21 9.42 -2.12 -5.03
N MET A 22 9.71 -2.30 -3.73
CA MET A 22 8.84 -1.90 -2.62
C MET A 22 8.80 -0.40 -2.31
N LEU A 23 9.80 0.37 -2.72
CA LEU A 23 9.81 1.82 -2.53
C LEU A 23 10.74 2.50 -3.55
N ASP A 24 10.55 2.15 -4.82
CA ASP A 24 11.32 2.78 -5.90
C ASP A 24 11.02 4.30 -5.92
N PRO A 25 12.02 5.19 -5.78
CA PRO A 25 11.80 6.63 -5.90
C PRO A 25 11.14 7.00 -7.23
N VAL A 26 11.34 6.21 -8.29
CA VAL A 26 10.64 6.37 -9.57
C VAL A 26 9.14 6.13 -9.41
N ALA A 27 8.72 5.13 -8.63
CA ALA A 27 7.30 4.90 -8.36
C ALA A 27 6.66 6.11 -7.63
N ILE A 28 7.36 6.72 -6.67
CA ILE A 28 6.84 7.91 -5.95
C ILE A 28 6.60 9.09 -6.91
N GLU A 29 7.43 9.22 -7.94
CA GLU A 29 7.30 10.30 -8.93
C GLU A 29 6.25 10.02 -10.01
N GLN A 30 6.07 8.76 -10.41
CA GLN A 30 5.20 8.37 -11.53
C GLN A 30 3.74 8.09 -11.13
N LEU A 31 3.45 7.76 -9.87
CA LEU A 31 2.08 7.47 -9.43
C LEU A 31 1.33 8.80 -9.21
N GLU A 32 0.38 9.08 -10.11
CA GLU A 32 -0.32 10.37 -10.13
C GLU A 32 -1.61 10.35 -9.32
N THR A 33 -2.35 9.23 -9.27
CA THR A 33 -3.73 9.20 -8.75
C THR A 33 -3.90 8.30 -7.52
N GLY A 34 -4.98 8.49 -6.77
CA GLY A 34 -5.31 7.64 -5.62
C GLY A 34 -5.40 6.15 -5.98
N ARG A 35 -5.94 5.84 -7.16
CA ARG A 35 -6.02 4.46 -7.66
C ARG A 35 -4.64 3.86 -7.94
N ASP A 36 -3.72 4.66 -8.47
CA ASP A 36 -2.33 4.22 -8.72
C ASP A 36 -1.65 3.83 -7.40
N TRP A 37 -1.85 4.65 -6.36
CA TRP A 37 -1.32 4.41 -5.03
C TRP A 37 -1.95 3.21 -4.32
N ILE A 38 -3.27 3.02 -4.43
CA ILE A 38 -3.96 1.84 -3.87
C ILE A 38 -3.42 0.56 -4.51
N ARG A 39 -3.37 0.51 -5.84
CA ARG A 39 -2.84 -0.66 -6.58
C ARG A 39 -1.39 -0.94 -6.20
N TYR A 40 -0.56 0.11 -6.09
CA TYR A 40 0.84 -0.02 -5.70
C TYR A 40 0.98 -0.53 -4.26
N ALA A 41 0.30 0.11 -3.30
CA ALA A 41 0.33 -0.28 -1.89
C ALA A 41 -0.14 -1.72 -1.69
N ALA A 42 -1.24 -2.13 -2.34
CA ALA A 42 -1.74 -3.51 -2.28
C ALA A 42 -0.68 -4.51 -2.77
N SER A 43 0.02 -4.19 -3.87
CA SER A 43 1.10 -5.03 -4.40
C SER A 43 2.27 -5.15 -3.41
N CYS A 44 2.66 -4.05 -2.77
CA CYS A 44 3.71 -4.04 -1.75
C CYS A 44 3.30 -4.85 -0.51
N LEU A 45 2.09 -4.66 0.00
CA LEU A 45 1.58 -5.35 1.19
C LEU A 45 1.40 -6.85 0.93
N ALA A 46 0.87 -7.23 -0.22
CA ALA A 46 0.72 -8.63 -0.62
C ALA A 46 2.08 -9.33 -0.72
N GLY A 47 3.10 -8.66 -1.25
CA GLY A 47 4.46 -9.21 -1.34
C GLY A 47 5.16 -9.34 0.02
N ALA A 48 4.76 -8.55 1.02
CA ALA A 48 5.41 -8.46 2.34
C ALA A 48 5.08 -9.61 3.31
N ASP A 49 4.18 -10.53 2.93
CA ASP A 49 3.68 -11.65 3.74
C ASP A 49 3.25 -11.21 5.16
N LEU A 50 2.44 -10.15 5.22
CA LEU A 50 2.02 -9.53 6.48
C LEU A 50 0.78 -10.24 7.05
N ALA A 51 0.78 -10.44 8.36
CA ALA A 51 -0.46 -10.74 9.06
C ALA A 51 -1.36 -9.49 9.07
N TYR A 52 -2.51 -9.60 8.44
CA TYR A 52 -3.58 -8.63 8.53
C TYR A 52 -4.41 -9.00 9.78
N GLY A 53 -4.67 -8.06 10.70
CA GLY A 53 -5.45 -8.36 11.91
C GLY A 53 -6.88 -8.83 11.58
N GLN A 54 -7.57 -9.45 12.55
CA GLN A 54 -8.92 -10.05 12.43
C GLN A 54 -10.03 -9.07 11.96
N GLY A 55 -9.97 -8.62 10.72
CA GLY A 55 -10.85 -7.61 10.12
C GLY A 55 -10.34 -6.99 8.82
N SER A 56 -9.11 -7.30 8.39
CA SER A 56 -8.62 -7.03 7.04
C SER A 56 -8.19 -8.36 6.46
N GLU A 57 -8.92 -8.91 5.50
CA GLU A 57 -8.53 -10.20 4.88
C GLU A 57 -7.81 -9.98 3.54
N ASP A 58 -7.86 -8.74 3.01
CA ASP A 58 -7.26 -8.38 1.72
C ASP A 58 -6.25 -7.23 1.86
N SER A 59 -5.11 -7.43 1.21
CA SER A 59 -4.10 -6.40 0.91
C SER A 59 -4.69 -5.14 0.28
N LEU A 60 -5.75 -5.28 -0.53
CA LEU A 60 -6.41 -4.18 -1.22
C LEU A 60 -7.19 -3.28 -0.24
N GLU A 61 -7.99 -3.87 0.65
CA GLU A 61 -8.74 -3.10 1.66
C GLU A 61 -7.80 -2.39 2.64
N GLU A 62 -6.69 -3.03 3.02
CA GLU A 62 -5.66 -2.39 3.85
C GLU A 62 -4.99 -1.23 3.10
N ALA A 63 -4.73 -1.38 1.79
CA ALA A 63 -4.19 -0.32 0.95
C ALA A 63 -5.14 0.87 0.79
N GLU A 64 -6.45 0.62 0.60
CA GLU A 64 -7.49 1.65 0.56
C GLU A 64 -7.53 2.44 1.87
N ARG A 65 -7.53 1.75 3.01
CA ARG A 65 -7.45 2.39 4.32
C ARG A 65 -6.17 3.18 4.53
N LEU A 66 -5.03 2.68 4.03
CA LEU A 66 -3.73 3.34 4.16
C LEU A 66 -3.71 4.66 3.38
N VAL A 67 -4.06 4.60 2.09
CA VAL A 67 -4.11 5.77 1.23
C VAL A 67 -5.18 6.75 1.73
N GLY A 68 -6.34 6.24 2.15
CA GLY A 68 -7.42 7.06 2.67
C GLY A 68 -7.08 7.76 3.98
N ALA A 69 -6.29 7.14 4.85
CA ALA A 69 -5.79 7.78 6.06
C ALA A 69 -4.87 8.98 5.78
N VAL A 70 -4.08 8.93 4.71
CA VAL A 70 -3.16 10.03 4.33
C VAL A 70 -3.90 11.15 3.60
N LEU A 71 -4.81 10.80 2.70
CA LEU A 71 -5.56 11.76 1.90
C LEU A 71 -6.83 12.29 2.59
N HIS A 72 -7.11 11.84 3.82
CA HIS A 72 -8.38 12.09 4.52
C HIS A 72 -9.61 11.76 3.67
N TRP A 73 -9.50 10.67 2.91
CA TRP A 73 -10.50 10.28 1.92
C TRP A 73 -11.61 9.44 2.57
N ASP A 74 -12.86 9.80 2.27
CA ASP A 74 -14.07 9.05 2.58
C ASP A 74 -14.43 8.01 1.49
N PRO A 75 -14.69 6.74 1.82
CA PRO A 75 -15.10 5.68 0.88
C PRO A 75 -16.29 6.04 -0.04
N HIS A 76 -17.09 7.05 0.29
CA HIS A 76 -18.21 7.53 -0.51
C HIS A 76 -17.85 8.58 -1.59
N TRP A 77 -16.57 8.92 -1.74
CA TRP A 77 -16.14 9.85 -2.80
C TRP A 77 -16.41 9.28 -4.19
N SER A 78 -16.65 10.19 -5.15
CA SER A 78 -16.87 9.79 -6.53
C SER A 78 -15.59 9.27 -7.18
N ASP A 79 -15.76 8.36 -8.13
CA ASP A 79 -14.70 7.85 -9.02
C ASP A 79 -13.92 8.94 -9.74
N ASP A 80 -14.46 10.16 -9.84
CA ASP A 80 -13.80 11.31 -10.45
C ASP A 80 -12.72 11.89 -9.53
N LEU A 81 -12.99 11.98 -8.23
CA LEU A 81 -11.99 12.40 -7.24
C LEU A 81 -10.82 11.42 -7.18
N MET A 82 -11.09 10.14 -7.46
CA MET A 82 -10.08 9.08 -7.52
C MET A 82 -9.08 9.23 -8.66
N ARG A 83 -9.40 10.05 -9.66
CA ARG A 83 -8.52 10.40 -10.79
C ARG A 83 -7.79 11.71 -10.58
N CYS A 84 -8.04 12.41 -9.47
CA CYS A 84 -7.31 13.62 -9.14
C CYS A 84 -5.84 13.32 -8.84
N ARG A 85 -4.99 14.29 -9.19
CA ARG A 85 -3.55 14.20 -8.95
C ARG A 85 -3.25 14.42 -7.48
N ILE A 86 -2.43 13.54 -6.93
CA ILE A 86 -1.91 13.64 -5.57
C ILE A 86 -0.67 14.53 -5.58
N LEU A 87 -0.56 15.40 -4.59
CA LEU A 87 0.56 16.32 -4.43
C LEU A 87 1.84 15.59 -4.00
N PRO A 88 3.04 16.07 -4.36
CA PRO A 88 4.29 15.42 -4.00
C PRO A 88 4.48 15.17 -2.49
N GLY A 89 3.94 16.05 -1.63
CA GLY A 89 3.99 15.87 -0.17
C GLY A 89 3.14 14.69 0.31
N GLU A 90 1.95 14.54 -0.24
CA GLU A 90 1.04 13.43 0.05
C GLU A 90 1.62 12.10 -0.44
N ARG A 91 2.21 12.08 -1.65
CA ARG A 91 2.92 10.90 -2.18
C ARG A 91 4.01 10.40 -1.26
N LYS A 92 4.83 11.31 -0.72
CA LYS A 92 5.89 10.98 0.25
C LYS A 92 5.31 10.40 1.55
N ALA A 93 4.19 10.95 2.03
CA ALA A 93 3.53 10.44 3.23
C ALA A 93 2.92 9.04 3.03
N ILE A 94 2.30 8.79 1.87
CA ILE A 94 1.80 7.46 1.52
C ILE A 94 2.97 6.46 1.47
N ALA A 95 4.04 6.79 0.75
CA ALA A 95 5.24 5.95 0.66
C ALA A 95 5.84 5.64 2.05
N ALA A 96 6.00 6.65 2.90
CA ALA A 96 6.52 6.47 4.26
C ALA A 96 5.62 5.57 5.12
N LEU A 97 4.29 5.69 4.98
CA LEU A 97 3.35 4.85 5.73
C LEU A 97 3.38 3.39 5.26
N ILE A 98 3.50 3.15 3.94
CA ILE A 98 3.71 1.82 3.36
C ILE A 98 5.01 1.20 3.91
N GLU A 99 6.12 1.93 3.84
CA GLU A 99 7.42 1.48 4.35
C GLU A 99 7.34 1.12 5.84
N ARG A 100 6.72 1.98 6.66
CA ARG A 100 6.49 1.70 8.08
C ARG A 100 5.64 0.45 8.29
N ARG A 101 4.56 0.27 7.52
CA ARG A 101 3.68 -0.90 7.64
C ARG A 101 4.40 -2.21 7.36
N ILE A 102 5.28 -2.22 6.34
CA ILE A 102 6.09 -3.38 5.97
C ILE A 102 7.17 -3.64 7.03
N ARG A 103 7.89 -2.59 7.46
CA ARG A 103 9.01 -2.72 8.41
C ARG A 103 8.55 -3.09 9.82
N GLU A 104 7.55 -2.38 10.34
CA GLU A 104 7.06 -2.59 11.71
C GLU A 104 6.17 -3.84 11.82
N ARG A 105 5.59 -4.30 10.70
CA ARG A 105 4.63 -5.43 10.63
C ARG A 105 3.44 -5.32 11.58
N ARG A 106 3.18 -4.11 12.12
CA ARG A 106 2.04 -3.83 12.99
C ARG A 106 0.79 -3.56 12.15
N PRO A 107 -0.41 -3.94 12.62
CA PRO A 107 -1.65 -3.64 11.90
C PRO A 107 -1.80 -2.14 11.63
N LEU A 108 -2.32 -1.79 10.46
CA LEU A 108 -2.43 -0.40 10.00
C LEU A 108 -3.14 0.52 11.01
N ALA A 109 -4.16 0.03 11.70
CA ALA A 109 -4.93 0.80 12.68
C ALA A 109 -4.05 1.40 13.80
N TYR A 110 -2.97 0.70 14.20
CA TYR A 110 -2.02 1.22 15.19
C TYR A 110 -1.14 2.32 14.60
N LEU A 111 -0.72 2.16 13.35
CA LEU A 111 0.13 3.13 12.65
C LEU A 111 -0.63 4.42 12.37
N VAL A 112 -1.87 4.32 11.87
CA VAL A 112 -2.73 5.48 11.55
C VAL A 112 -3.03 6.32 12.81
N ARG A 113 -3.27 5.66 13.94
CA ARG A 113 -3.50 6.35 15.22
C ARG A 113 -2.26 7.11 15.70
N GLU A 114 -1.06 6.61 15.40
CA GLU A 114 0.21 7.25 15.74
C GLU A 114 0.61 8.34 14.72
N SER A 115 0.26 8.19 13.44
CA SER A 115 0.60 9.15 12.39
C SER A 115 -0.32 10.38 12.34
N TYR A 116 -1.50 10.33 12.97
CA TYR A 116 -2.35 11.52 13.16
C TYR A 116 -1.65 12.66 13.95
N PHE A 117 -0.53 12.35 14.63
CA PHE A 117 0.28 13.31 15.36
C PHE A 117 1.51 13.83 14.60
N PHE A 118 1.93 13.20 13.50
CA PHE A 118 3.10 13.64 12.73
C PHE A 118 2.72 14.62 11.61
N GLY A 119 2.27 15.80 12.02
CA GLY A 119 2.71 17.04 11.37
C GLY A 119 2.16 17.39 9.99
N PHE A 120 1.02 16.88 9.55
CA PHE A 120 0.28 17.52 8.45
C PHE A 120 -0.52 18.70 9.01
N ALA A 121 0.18 19.81 9.26
CA ALA A 121 -0.47 21.10 9.16
C ALA A 121 -0.76 21.32 7.68
N PRO A 122 -2.03 21.36 7.23
CA PRO A 122 -2.30 21.87 5.89
C PRO A 122 -1.70 23.27 5.83
N LEU A 123 -0.86 23.51 4.82
CA LEU A 123 -0.35 24.84 4.50
C LEU A 123 -1.54 25.73 4.13
N CYS A 124 -2.20 26.30 5.13
CA CYS A 124 -3.09 27.44 4.99
C CYS A 124 -2.32 28.65 5.50
N GLY A 125 -1.70 29.37 4.56
CA GLY A 125 -1.25 30.75 4.70
C GLY A 125 -1.94 31.60 3.63
#